data_AF-A0A922A2L5-F1
#
_entry.id   AF-A0A922A2L5-F1
#
_cell.length_a   1.000
_cell.length_b   1.000
_cell.length_c   1.000
_cell.angle_alpha   90.00
_cell.angle_beta   90.00
_cell.angle_gamma   90.00
#
_symmetry.space_group_name_H-M   'P 1'
#
loop_
_entity.id
_entity.type
_entity.pdbx_description
1 polymer ?
#
loop_
_entity_poly.entity_id
_entity_poly.type
_entity_poly.pdbx_seq_one_letter_code
_entity_poly.pdbx_strand_id
1 'polypeptide(L)'
;MLGVLHRQEKTFSILYGLDGMIMNSLTCLQDGNKNNMLHMAGMIEDAIRQINQIPGAALQMQRELQWFKEVKIIVLPKFKETKNQDGLTPRQLFTKNHADMKEKGEQWMKNTATSCTVVGTLIITIMFAAVFSFQGDNNQSMGLPKSLNNFLFNVFIISYALSLFSSSTSILMFLGILTSRYSEEDFLEYLPR
;
A
#
# COMPACT_ATOMS: atom_id res chain seq x y z
N MET A 1 13.60 -23.56 0.94
CA MET A 1 12.27 -23.60 0.26
C MET A 1 11.13 -23.51 1.27
N LEU A 2 11.03 -24.40 2.27
CA LEU A 2 10.01 -24.32 3.33
C LEU A 2 10.01 -23.00 4.11
N GLY A 3 11.18 -22.49 4.49
CA GLY A 3 11.27 -21.17 5.13
C GLY A 3 10.73 -20.04 4.24
N VAL A 4 10.79 -20.18 2.91
CA VAL A 4 10.23 -19.20 1.98
C VAL A 4 8.72 -19.31 1.86
N LEU A 5 8.21 -20.54 1.83
CA LEU A 5 6.79 -20.83 1.89
C LEU A 5 6.17 -20.19 3.13
N HIS A 6 6.73 -20.43 4.31
CA HIS A 6 6.18 -19.93 5.57
C HIS A 6 6.61 -18.49 5.94
N ARG A 7 7.09 -17.69 4.98
CA ARG A 7 7.47 -16.28 5.19
C ARG A 7 8.44 -16.05 6.36
N GLN A 8 9.39 -16.97 6.56
CA GLN A 8 10.37 -16.93 7.67
C GLN A 8 11.50 -15.93 7.36
N GLU A 9 11.21 -14.64 7.51
CA GLU A 9 12.13 -13.55 7.17
C GLU A 9 13.50 -13.64 7.84
N LYS A 10 13.54 -13.97 9.14
CA LYS A 10 14.81 -14.11 9.89
C LYS A 10 15.67 -15.25 9.37
N THR A 11 15.04 -16.35 8.96
CA THR A 11 15.76 -17.48 8.37
C THR A 11 16.22 -17.13 6.95
N PHE A 12 15.37 -16.42 6.21
CA PHE A 12 15.69 -15.97 4.87
C PHE A 12 16.82 -14.94 4.84
N SER A 13 16.90 -14.04 5.81
CA SER A 13 17.95 -13.01 5.88
C SER A 13 19.36 -13.60 6.01
N ILE A 14 19.49 -14.82 6.55
CA ILE A 14 20.77 -15.55 6.63
C ILE A 14 21.33 -15.83 5.24
N LEU A 15 20.46 -15.99 4.22
CA LEU A 15 20.89 -16.28 2.85
C LEU A 15 21.78 -15.18 2.26
N TYR A 16 21.58 -13.91 2.63
CA TYR A 16 22.42 -12.80 2.16
C TYR A 16 23.86 -12.85 2.68
N GLY A 17 24.13 -13.60 3.75
CA GLY A 17 25.47 -13.79 4.30
C GLY A 17 26.21 -15.03 3.78
N LEU A 18 25.59 -15.81 2.89
CA LEU A 18 26.19 -17.04 2.35
C LEU A 18 27.11 -16.74 1.16
N ASP A 19 28.10 -17.62 0.97
CA ASP A 19 28.94 -17.62 -0.22
C ASP A 19 28.10 -17.81 -1.50
N GLY A 20 28.48 -17.11 -2.57
CA GLY A 20 27.76 -17.11 -3.84
C GLY A 20 27.59 -18.51 -4.46
N MET A 21 28.53 -19.43 -4.26
CA MET A 21 28.43 -20.81 -4.75
C MET A 21 27.37 -21.61 -3.99
N ILE A 22 27.28 -21.42 -2.67
CA ILE A 22 26.24 -22.03 -1.83
C ILE A 22 24.88 -21.46 -2.21
N MET A 23 24.80 -20.14 -2.37
CA MET A 23 23.57 -19.44 -2.74
C MET A 23 23.06 -19.85 -4.13
N ASN A 24 23.95 -19.99 -5.10
CA ASN A 24 23.61 -20.51 -6.43
C ASN A 24 23.09 -21.95 -6.35
N SER A 25 23.71 -22.80 -5.52
CA SER A 25 23.27 -24.19 -5.33
C SER A 25 21.86 -24.25 -4.73
N LEU A 26 21.58 -23.42 -3.72
CA LEU A 26 20.28 -23.33 -3.07
C LEU A 26 19.16 -22.82 -3.99
N THR A 27 19.48 -21.85 -4.86
CA THR A 27 18.50 -21.27 -5.80
C THR A 27 18.17 -22.19 -6.98
N CYS A 28 19.02 -23.19 -7.26
CA CYS A 28 18.76 -24.24 -8.24
C CYS A 28 17.80 -25.34 -7.72
N LEU A 29 17.52 -25.39 -6.41
CA LEU A 29 16.69 -26.43 -5.84
C LEU A 29 15.23 -26.33 -6.33
N GLN A 30 14.65 -27.49 -6.59
CA GLN A 30 13.24 -27.66 -6.91
C GLN A 30 12.63 -28.73 -6.01
N ASP A 31 11.35 -28.57 -5.66
CA ASP A 31 10.59 -29.62 -4.97
C ASP A 31 10.14 -30.73 -5.95
N GLY A 32 9.42 -31.73 -5.41
CA GLY A 32 8.86 -32.82 -6.22
C GLY A 32 7.94 -32.36 -7.35
N ASN A 33 7.35 -31.17 -7.24
CA ASN A 33 6.43 -30.56 -8.21
C ASN A 33 7.14 -29.58 -9.16
N LYS A 34 8.49 -29.60 -9.19
CA LYS A 34 9.34 -28.67 -9.96
C LYS A 34 9.17 -27.19 -9.55
N ASN A 35 8.60 -26.93 -8.38
CA ASN A 35 8.54 -25.58 -7.81
C ASN A 35 9.94 -25.19 -7.31
N ASN A 36 10.46 -24.08 -7.82
CA ASN A 36 11.64 -23.46 -7.25
C ASN A 36 11.27 -22.52 -6.09
N MET A 37 12.28 -21.91 -5.47
CA MET A 37 12.09 -20.99 -4.34
C MET A 37 11.12 -19.82 -4.64
N LEU A 38 11.09 -19.30 -5.87
CA LEU A 38 10.18 -18.21 -6.25
C LEU A 38 8.73 -18.69 -6.39
N HIS A 39 8.49 -19.93 -6.81
CA HIS A 39 7.14 -20.52 -6.77
C HIS A 39 6.64 -20.61 -5.33
N MET A 40 7.49 -21.03 -4.38
CA MET A 40 7.12 -21.09 -2.96
C MET A 40 6.69 -19.72 -2.40
N ALA A 41 7.33 -18.65 -2.88
CA ALA A 41 6.94 -17.28 -2.52
C ALA A 41 5.60 -16.84 -3.14
N GLY A 42 5.15 -17.50 -4.22
CA GLY A 42 3.85 -17.27 -4.85
C GLY A 42 2.74 -18.21 -4.39
N MET A 43 3.01 -19.12 -3.46
CA MET A 43 2.02 -20.00 -2.86
C MET A 43 1.37 -19.35 -1.64
N ILE A 44 0.07 -19.61 -1.46
CA ILE A 44 -0.68 -19.28 -0.25
C ILE A 44 -1.10 -20.60 0.38
N GLU A 45 -0.66 -20.86 1.61
CA GLU A 45 -1.21 -21.94 2.43
C GLU A 45 -2.12 -21.34 3.50
N ASP A 46 -3.20 -22.03 3.85
CA ASP A 46 -4.15 -21.56 4.87
C ASP A 46 -3.49 -21.33 6.23
N ALA A 47 -2.44 -22.10 6.55
CA ALA A 47 -1.62 -21.89 7.74
C ALA A 47 -0.86 -20.54 7.69
N ILE A 48 -0.45 -20.08 6.51
CA ILE A 48 0.26 -18.80 6.33
C ILE A 48 -0.71 -17.62 6.52
N ARG A 49 -1.96 -17.74 6.05
CA ARG A 49 -3.01 -16.72 6.28
C ARG A 49 -3.27 -16.47 7.76
N GLN A 50 -3.09 -17.49 8.62
CA GLN A 50 -3.31 -17.36 10.06
C GLN A 50 -2.11 -16.74 10.80
N ILE A 51 -0.88 -16.94 10.31
CA ILE A 51 0.35 -16.45 10.94
C ILE A 51 0.56 -14.95 10.67
N ASN A 52 0.22 -14.48 9.47
CA ASN A 52 0.35 -13.07 9.09
C ASN A 52 -0.93 -12.30 9.42
N GLN A 53 -1.10 -11.89 10.69
CA GLN A 53 -2.20 -11.04 11.15
C GLN A 53 -2.08 -9.57 10.66
N ILE A 54 -1.86 -9.37 9.36
CA ILE A 54 -1.87 -8.04 8.76
C ILE A 54 -3.34 -7.63 8.57
N PRO A 55 -3.76 -6.49 9.13
CA PRO A 55 -5.13 -6.04 8.99
C PRO A 55 -5.39 -5.56 7.55
N GLY A 56 -6.45 -6.08 6.92
CA GLY A 56 -6.91 -5.64 5.60
C GLY A 56 -6.23 -6.33 4.42
N ALA A 57 -7.05 -6.75 3.45
CA ALA A 57 -6.58 -7.50 2.28
C ALA A 57 -5.57 -6.73 1.42
N ALA A 58 -5.65 -5.40 1.39
CA ALA A 58 -4.74 -4.56 0.62
C ALA A 58 -3.31 -4.60 1.19
N LEU A 59 -3.16 -4.50 2.52
CA LEU A 59 -1.87 -4.59 3.19
C LEU A 59 -1.31 -6.02 3.15
N GLN A 60 -2.19 -7.04 3.22
CA GLN A 60 -1.78 -8.43 2.98
C GLN A 60 -1.21 -8.60 1.56
N MET A 61 -1.91 -8.11 0.54
CA MET A 61 -1.46 -8.17 -0.85
C MET A 61 -0.13 -7.44 -1.05
N GLN A 62 0.02 -6.26 -0.45
CA GLN A 62 1.26 -5.50 -0.46
C GLN A 62 2.41 -6.32 0.13
N ARG A 63 2.21 -6.94 1.31
CA ARG A 63 3.25 -7.74 1.97
C ARG A 63 3.65 -8.96 1.16
N GLU A 64 2.68 -9.69 0.62
CA GLU A 64 2.95 -10.86 -0.23
C GLU A 64 3.74 -10.46 -1.48
N LEU A 65 3.45 -9.31 -2.08
CA LEU A 65 4.20 -8.81 -3.22
C LEU A 65 5.62 -8.33 -2.84
N GLN A 66 5.79 -7.69 -1.68
CA GLN A 66 7.13 -7.36 -1.14
C GLN A 66 7.95 -8.64 -0.98
N TRP A 67 7.38 -9.64 -0.33
CA TRP A 67 8.03 -10.93 -0.12
C TRP A 67 8.43 -11.60 -1.42
N PHE A 68 7.52 -11.64 -2.40
CA PHE A 68 7.81 -12.20 -3.71
C PHE A 68 8.96 -11.46 -4.41
N LYS A 69 9.03 -10.12 -4.31
CA LYS A 69 10.14 -9.33 -4.85
C LYS A 69 11.47 -9.62 -4.15
N GLU A 70 11.49 -9.73 -2.82
CA GLU A 70 12.71 -10.06 -2.08
C GLU A 70 13.27 -11.42 -2.48
N VAL A 71 12.41 -12.43 -2.58
CA VAL A 71 12.80 -13.77 -3.05
C VAL A 71 13.27 -13.71 -4.51
N LYS A 72 12.64 -12.89 -5.36
CA LYS A 72 13.03 -12.72 -6.77
C LYS A 72 14.43 -12.13 -6.93
N ILE A 73 14.94 -11.34 -5.98
CA ILE A 73 16.28 -10.75 -6.04
C ILE A 73 17.34 -11.85 -5.99
N ILE A 74 17.17 -12.82 -5.09
CA ILE A 74 18.18 -13.87 -4.86
C ILE A 74 18.11 -15.00 -5.88
N VAL A 75 16.95 -15.25 -6.47
CA VAL A 75 16.77 -16.36 -7.44
C VAL A 75 17.50 -16.03 -8.74
N LEU A 76 18.30 -16.96 -9.24
CA LEU A 76 19.03 -16.83 -10.50
C LEU A 76 18.07 -16.57 -11.69
N PRO A 77 18.44 -15.70 -12.67
CA PRO A 77 17.58 -15.33 -13.79
C PRO A 77 16.96 -16.51 -14.53
N LYS A 78 17.73 -17.58 -14.74
CA LYS A 78 17.28 -18.81 -15.42
C LYS A 78 16.03 -19.42 -14.78
N PHE A 79 15.87 -19.32 -13.46
CA PHE A 79 14.77 -19.95 -12.72
C PHE A 79 13.57 -19.00 -12.50
N LYS A 80 13.68 -17.71 -12.85
CA LYS A 80 12.56 -16.77 -12.69
C LYS A 80 11.39 -17.09 -13.62
N GLU A 81 11.67 -17.74 -14.76
CA GLU A 81 10.69 -18.09 -15.79
C GLU A 81 10.54 -19.60 -15.99
N THR A 82 11.17 -20.45 -15.15
CA THR A 82 10.96 -21.91 -15.24
C THR A 82 9.54 -22.24 -14.84
N LYS A 83 8.91 -23.16 -15.57
CA LYS A 83 7.57 -23.64 -15.26
C LYS A 83 7.61 -24.79 -14.25
N ASN A 84 6.66 -24.81 -13.32
CA ASN A 84 6.41 -25.95 -12.45
C ASN A 84 5.72 -27.10 -13.22
N GLN A 85 5.35 -28.18 -12.52
CA GLN A 85 4.62 -29.30 -13.12
C GLN A 85 3.27 -28.91 -13.75
N ASP A 86 2.60 -27.89 -13.21
CA ASP A 86 1.34 -27.37 -13.76
C ASP A 86 1.55 -26.48 -15.00
N GLY A 87 2.80 -26.27 -15.43
CA GLY A 87 3.14 -25.41 -16.57
C GLY A 87 3.10 -23.91 -16.26
N LEU A 88 3.03 -23.53 -14.98
CA LEU A 88 2.97 -22.14 -14.53
C LEU A 88 4.36 -21.62 -14.18
N THR A 89 4.66 -20.37 -14.57
CA THR A 89 5.84 -19.66 -14.04
C THR A 89 5.57 -19.17 -12.61
N PRO A 90 6.60 -18.79 -11.83
CA PRO A 90 6.41 -18.26 -10.48
C PRO A 90 5.47 -17.05 -10.45
N ARG A 91 5.56 -16.15 -11.45
CA ARG A 91 4.70 -14.97 -11.52
C ARG A 91 3.25 -15.34 -11.84
N GLN A 92 3.04 -16.29 -12.75
CA GLN A 92 1.70 -16.78 -13.08
C GLN A 92 1.04 -17.47 -11.87
N LEU A 93 1.83 -18.27 -11.14
CA LEU A 93 1.36 -18.93 -9.91
C LEU A 93 1.00 -17.90 -8.83
N PHE A 94 1.84 -16.87 -8.63
CA PHE A 94 1.57 -15.78 -7.70
C PHE A 94 0.23 -15.10 -8.04
N THR A 95 0.04 -14.66 -9.28
CA THR A 95 -1.18 -13.98 -9.72
C THR A 95 -2.42 -14.87 -9.57
N LYS A 96 -2.30 -16.17 -9.90
CA LYS A 96 -3.39 -17.13 -9.73
C LYS A 96 -3.80 -17.26 -8.26
N ASN A 97 -2.83 -17.46 -7.37
CA ASN A 97 -3.11 -17.74 -5.96
C ASN A 97 -3.59 -16.48 -5.21
N HIS A 98 -3.12 -15.29 -5.60
CA HIS A 98 -3.44 -14.03 -4.92
C HIS A 98 -4.63 -13.27 -5.55
N ALA A 99 -5.34 -13.85 -6.52
CA ALA A 99 -6.44 -13.17 -7.23
C ALA A 99 -7.55 -12.65 -6.28
N ASP A 100 -8.03 -13.49 -5.36
CA ASP A 100 -9.04 -13.11 -4.35
C ASP A 100 -8.54 -12.02 -3.40
N MET A 101 -7.26 -12.10 -3.00
CA MET A 101 -6.64 -11.11 -2.12
C MET A 101 -6.49 -9.76 -2.83
N LYS A 102 -6.11 -9.78 -4.11
CA LYS A 102 -6.02 -8.61 -4.97
C LYS A 102 -7.38 -7.93 -5.12
N GLU A 103 -8.44 -8.68 -5.43
CA GLU A 103 -9.80 -8.15 -5.58
C GLU A 103 -10.31 -7.51 -4.28
N LYS A 104 -10.16 -8.21 -3.15
CA LYS A 104 -10.51 -7.67 -1.83
C LYS A 104 -9.68 -6.45 -1.45
N GLY A 105 -8.39 -6.46 -1.81
CA GLY A 105 -7.48 -5.35 -1.59
C GLY A 105 -7.87 -4.11 -2.41
N GLU A 106 -8.24 -4.29 -3.67
CA GLU A 106 -8.77 -3.24 -4.53
C GLU A 106 -10.04 -2.63 -3.94
N GLN A 107 -10.99 -3.46 -3.50
CA GLN A 107 -12.21 -2.97 -2.87
C GLN A 107 -11.93 -2.20 -1.59
N TRP A 108 -11.00 -2.68 -0.75
CA TRP A 108 -10.58 -1.99 0.45
C TRP A 108 -9.96 -0.61 0.13
N MET A 109 -9.09 -0.53 -0.88
CA MET A 109 -8.48 0.73 -1.32
C MET A 109 -9.53 1.71 -1.84
N LYS A 110 -10.48 1.25 -2.66
CA LYS A 110 -11.60 2.07 -3.16
C LYS A 110 -12.44 2.63 -2.01
N ASN A 111 -12.89 1.77 -1.11
CA ASN A 111 -13.74 2.18 0.02
C ASN A 111 -13.03 3.19 0.93
N THR A 112 -11.73 2.98 1.19
CA THR A 112 -10.91 3.86 2.02
C THR A 112 -10.73 5.21 1.34
N ALA A 113 -10.33 5.20 0.05
CA ALA A 113 -10.14 6.43 -0.71
C ALA A 113 -11.43 7.25 -0.82
N THR A 114 -12.58 6.63 -1.11
CA THR A 114 -13.87 7.32 -1.12
C THR A 114 -14.20 7.93 0.25
N SER A 115 -14.03 7.17 1.33
CA SER A 115 -14.32 7.66 2.68
C SER A 115 -13.45 8.87 3.04
N CYS A 116 -12.16 8.81 2.72
CA CYS A 116 -11.24 9.91 2.98
C CYS A 116 -11.49 11.12 2.08
N THR A 117 -11.86 10.92 0.80
CA THR A 117 -12.29 12.01 -0.07
C THR A 117 -13.51 12.73 0.50
N VAL A 118 -14.51 12.00 1.00
CA VAL A 118 -15.69 12.60 1.66
C VAL A 118 -15.28 13.45 2.87
N VAL A 119 -14.42 12.93 3.74
CA VAL A 119 -13.89 13.70 4.89
C VAL A 119 -13.15 14.95 4.43
N GLY A 120 -12.30 14.85 3.40
CA GLY A 120 -11.59 16.00 2.82
C GLY A 120 -12.56 17.06 2.28
N THR A 121 -13.58 16.64 1.52
CA THR A 121 -14.63 17.53 1.01
C THR A 121 -15.38 18.23 2.14
N LEU A 122 -15.74 17.51 3.21
CA LEU A 122 -16.38 18.10 4.40
C LEU A 122 -15.51 19.18 5.05
N ILE A 123 -14.19 18.93 5.20
CA ILE A 123 -13.26 19.94 5.75
C ILE A 123 -13.26 21.18 4.87
N ILE A 124 -13.15 21.02 3.55
CA ILE A 124 -13.18 22.15 2.61
C ILE A 124 -14.51 22.93 2.73
N THR A 125 -15.65 22.24 2.78
CA THR A 125 -16.97 22.87 2.95
C THR A 125 -17.08 23.66 4.26
N ILE A 126 -16.63 23.09 5.39
CA ILE A 126 -16.64 23.77 6.69
C ILE A 126 -15.74 25.00 6.66
N MET A 127 -14.55 24.91 6.05
CA MET A 127 -13.64 26.04 5.88
C MET A 127 -14.30 27.17 5.07
N PHE A 128 -14.91 26.87 3.92
CA PHE A 128 -15.64 27.87 3.14
C PHE A 128 -16.78 28.53 3.93
N ALA A 129 -17.58 27.75 4.67
CA ALA A 129 -18.65 28.28 5.51
C ALA A 129 -18.12 29.20 6.64
N ALA A 130 -16.97 28.85 7.22
CA ALA A 130 -16.33 29.67 8.25
C ALA A 130 -15.94 31.05 7.71
N VAL A 131 -15.34 31.14 6.52
CA VAL A 131 -14.96 32.43 5.91
C VAL A 131 -16.15 33.35 5.71
N PHE A 132 -17.28 32.82 5.21
CA PHE A 132 -18.49 33.63 5.07
C PHE A 132 -19.08 34.07 6.41
N SER A 133 -19.00 33.23 7.44
CA SER A 133 -19.42 33.60 8.80
C SER A 133 -18.55 34.73 9.39
N PHE A 134 -17.24 34.75 9.10
CA PHE A 134 -16.35 35.85 9.51
C PHE A 134 -16.61 37.16 8.76
N GLN A 135 -17.12 37.10 7.53
CA GLN A 135 -17.47 38.29 6.73
C GLN A 135 -18.88 38.81 7.02
N GLY A 136 -19.68 38.08 7.79
CA GLY A 136 -21.11 38.29 8.00
C GLY A 136 -21.52 39.24 9.14
N ASP A 137 -20.67 40.19 9.55
CA ASP A 137 -21.04 41.27 10.49
C ASP A 137 -21.01 42.64 9.79
N ASN A 138 -21.98 42.84 8.89
CA ASN A 138 -22.10 44.04 8.05
C ASN A 138 -23.12 45.03 8.62
N ASN A 139 -22.98 45.43 9.88
CA ASN A 139 -23.66 46.64 10.39
C ASN A 139 -22.68 47.61 11.06
N GLN A 140 -22.25 48.57 10.23
CA GLN A 140 -21.86 49.96 10.54
C GLN A 140 -20.65 50.19 11.47
N SER A 141 -19.63 50.80 10.85
CA SER A 141 -18.34 51.29 11.39
C SER A 141 -17.24 50.24 11.60
N MET A 142 -16.48 50.02 10.52
CA MET A 142 -15.18 49.32 10.47
C MET A 142 -15.27 47.79 10.46
N GLY A 143 -15.61 47.26 9.27
CA GLY A 143 -15.78 45.83 8.95
C GLY A 143 -14.51 44.99 9.01
N LEU A 144 -14.16 44.59 10.23
CA LEU A 144 -13.46 43.36 10.61
C LEU A 144 -13.95 43.06 12.04
N PRO A 145 -13.94 41.82 12.55
CA PRO A 145 -14.11 41.63 13.98
C PRO A 145 -12.92 42.29 14.68
N LYS A 146 -13.11 43.55 15.11
CA LYS A 146 -12.10 44.42 15.73
C LYS A 146 -11.70 43.95 17.15
N SER A 147 -11.97 42.68 17.47
CA SER A 147 -11.87 42.09 18.81
C SER A 147 -11.15 40.73 18.83
N LEU A 148 -10.50 40.32 17.74
CA LEU A 148 -9.48 39.26 17.79
C LEU A 148 -8.10 39.93 17.81
N ASN A 149 -7.32 39.66 18.85
CA ASN A 149 -5.90 40.04 18.92
C ASN A 149 -5.22 39.74 17.57
N ASN A 150 -4.43 40.68 17.02
CA ASN A 150 -3.71 40.53 15.75
C ASN A 150 -2.97 39.18 15.66
N PHE A 151 -2.47 38.68 16.80
CA PHE A 151 -1.88 37.34 16.90
C PHE A 151 -2.87 36.21 16.56
N LEU A 152 -4.07 36.23 17.16
CA LEU A 152 -5.10 35.20 16.94
C LEU A 152 -5.64 35.21 15.50
N PHE A 153 -5.79 36.40 14.92
CA PHE A 153 -6.20 36.53 13.51
C PHE A 153 -5.16 35.95 12.54
N ASN A 154 -3.87 36.25 12.76
CA ASN A 154 -2.80 35.70 11.94
C ASN A 154 -2.71 34.17 12.07
N VAL A 155 -2.81 33.63 13.29
CA VAL A 155 -2.84 32.17 13.53
C VAL A 155 -4.04 31.53 12.83
N PHE A 156 -5.21 32.17 12.85
CA PHE A 156 -6.40 31.68 12.14
C PHE A 156 -6.17 31.59 10.64
N ILE A 157 -5.71 32.67 9.99
CA ILE A 157 -5.47 32.70 8.54
C ILE A 157 -4.42 31.65 8.11
N ILE A 158 -3.33 31.51 8.88
CA ILE A 158 -2.29 30.51 8.61
C ILE A 158 -2.87 29.09 8.73
N SER A 159 -3.61 28.81 9.80
CA SER A 159 -4.22 27.49 10.03
C SER A 159 -5.26 27.15 8.96
N TYR A 160 -6.06 28.14 8.54
CA TYR A 160 -7.04 28.02 7.47
C TYR A 160 -6.39 27.62 6.14
N ALA A 161 -5.32 28.34 5.75
CA ALA A 161 -4.57 28.06 4.53
C ALA A 161 -3.94 26.66 4.57
N LEU A 162 -3.34 26.27 5.70
CA LEU A 162 -2.76 24.94 5.89
C LEU A 162 -3.83 23.83 5.80
N SER A 163 -5.00 24.04 6.40
CA SER A 163 -6.11 23.09 6.36
C SER A 163 -6.63 22.87 4.93
N LEU A 164 -6.89 23.95 4.19
CA LEU A 164 -7.34 23.85 2.81
C LEU A 164 -6.30 23.21 1.88
N PHE A 165 -5.03 23.61 2.02
CA PHE A 165 -3.96 23.04 1.22
C PHE A 165 -3.82 21.54 1.50
N SER A 166 -3.69 21.17 2.78
CA SER A 166 -3.57 19.76 3.20
C SER A 166 -4.77 18.92 2.75
N SER A 167 -6.00 19.42 2.92
CA SER A 167 -7.22 18.71 2.52
C SER A 167 -7.31 18.54 1.00
N SER A 168 -7.01 19.59 0.23
CA SER A 168 -6.99 19.53 -1.24
C SER A 168 -5.95 18.55 -1.75
N THR A 169 -4.73 18.58 -1.21
CA THR A 169 -3.67 17.61 -1.53
C THR A 169 -4.10 16.19 -1.19
N SER A 170 -4.73 15.96 -0.04
CA SER A 170 -5.23 14.66 0.37
C SER A 170 -6.29 14.12 -0.58
N ILE A 171 -7.26 14.94 -1.00
CA ILE A 171 -8.27 14.55 -1.99
C ILE A 171 -7.62 14.15 -3.32
N LEU A 172 -6.63 14.91 -3.80
CA LEU A 172 -5.92 14.57 -5.03
C LEU A 172 -5.18 13.23 -4.93
N MET A 173 -4.55 12.94 -3.79
CA MET A 173 -3.92 11.63 -3.54
C MET A 173 -4.96 10.49 -3.57
N PHE A 174 -6.08 10.64 -2.86
CA PHE A 174 -7.13 9.62 -2.84
C PHE A 174 -7.85 9.46 -4.19
N LEU A 175 -7.99 10.54 -4.96
CA LEU A 175 -8.47 10.47 -6.34
C LEU A 175 -7.49 9.69 -7.21
N GLY A 176 -6.19 9.90 -7.03
CA GLY A 176 -5.14 9.09 -7.66
C GLY A 176 -5.34 7.59 -7.40
N ILE A 177 -5.61 7.21 -6.14
CA ILE A 177 -5.93 5.82 -5.77
C ILE A 177 -7.17 5.33 -6.52
N LEU A 178 -8.27 6.08 -6.52
CA LEU A 178 -9.53 5.71 -7.19
C LEU A 178 -9.40 5.54 -8.71
N THR A 179 -8.51 6.31 -9.33
CA THR A 179 -8.26 6.27 -10.78
C THR A 179 -7.13 5.30 -11.19
N SER A 180 -6.50 4.62 -10.22
CA SER A 180 -5.44 3.64 -10.50
C SER A 180 -5.99 2.41 -11.22
N ARG A 181 -5.08 1.64 -11.83
CA ARG A 181 -5.45 0.43 -12.57
C ARG A 181 -5.67 -0.77 -11.65
N TYR A 182 -5.30 -0.65 -10.38
CA TYR A 182 -5.28 -1.73 -9.39
C TYR A 182 -4.50 -2.94 -9.91
N SER A 183 -3.36 -2.69 -10.55
CA SER A 183 -2.38 -3.74 -10.85
C SER A 183 -1.80 -4.29 -9.54
N GLU A 184 -1.22 -5.49 -9.54
CA GLU A 184 -0.59 -6.02 -8.33
C GLU A 184 0.50 -5.07 -7.82
N GLU A 185 1.27 -4.49 -8.75
CA GLU A 185 2.32 -3.52 -8.47
C GLU A 185 1.81 -2.25 -7.77
N ASP A 186 0.58 -1.82 -8.05
CA ASP A 186 -0.01 -0.59 -7.49
C ASP A 186 -0.13 -0.70 -5.95
N PHE A 187 -0.28 -1.91 -5.40
CA PHE A 187 -0.30 -2.14 -3.95
C PHE A 187 1.01 -1.73 -3.26
N LEU A 188 2.14 -1.68 -3.96
CA LEU A 188 3.42 -1.20 -3.41
C LEU A 188 3.61 0.31 -3.51
N GLU A 189 2.87 0.96 -4.41
CA GLU A 189 3.02 2.38 -4.70
C GLU A 189 2.08 3.23 -3.85
N TYR A 190 0.81 2.81 -3.73
CA TYR A 190 -0.24 3.63 -3.11
C TYR A 190 -0.50 3.33 -1.63
N LEU A 191 0.00 2.19 -1.12
CA LEU A 191 -0.15 1.84 0.28
C LEU A 191 1.08 2.29 1.07
N PRO A 192 0.90 2.75 2.33
CA PRO A 192 2.01 3.08 3.20
C PRO A 192 2.93 1.87 3.38
N ARG A 193 4.23 2.13 3.53
CA ARG A 193 5.28 1.12 3.71
C ARG A 193 5.58 0.88 5.18
#